data_AF-A0A1T4JNB3-F1
#
_entry.id   AF-A0A1T4JNB3-F1
#
_cell.length_a   1.000
_cell.length_b   1.000
_cell.length_c   1.000
_cell.angle_alpha   90.00
_cell.angle_beta   90.00
_cell.angle_gamma   90.00
#
_symmetry.space_group_name_H-M   'P 1'
#
loop_
_entity.id
_entity.type
_entity.pdbx_description
1 polymer ?
#
loop_
_entity_poly.entity_id
_entity_poly.type
_entity_poly.pdbx_seq_one_letter_code
_entity_poly.pdbx_strand_id
1 'polypeptide(L)'
;MQAYGASAETVLGEMLLYVFMEQELNAPKIMSKIEINDLGRNIESKSDGVHLLAINDNGQLFHQLVFGASDVHGDLAIAIDRAFDKIIEIESNSDTELKMVENTTHGSIYDSDTTNYMVNLLIPNKASVAKPDMAFGVFLGYTLSLGYTETNNNKYRIAVKEQMKRDIFALKPYIEQKIFDKGMSGYNFYFYVVPFNDAPLEKNSIISEMLDGR
;
A
#
# COMPACT_ATOMS: atom_id res chain seq x y z
N MET A 1 24.56 -8.93 7.69
CA MET A 1 23.30 -8.31 8.12
C MET A 1 22.70 -7.63 6.90
N GLN A 2 21.97 -8.40 6.08
CA GLN A 2 21.20 -7.88 4.94
C GLN A 2 19.76 -8.25 5.29
N ALA A 3 19.17 -7.48 6.21
CA ALA A 3 17.80 -7.71 6.70
C ALA A 3 16.74 -7.19 5.72
N TYR A 4 17.16 -6.53 4.64
CA TYR A 4 16.30 -6.10 3.55
C TYR A 4 16.65 -6.92 2.31
N GLY A 5 15.83 -7.92 2.02
CA GLY A 5 15.84 -8.65 0.74
C GLY A 5 15.27 -7.86 -0.44
N ALA A 6 15.02 -6.55 -0.29
CA ALA A 6 14.51 -5.64 -1.31
C ALA A 6 15.55 -4.56 -1.64
N SER A 7 15.53 -4.01 -2.86
CA SER A 7 16.41 -2.89 -3.18
C SER A 7 16.11 -1.73 -2.23
N ALA A 8 17.14 -1.06 -1.72
CA ALA A 8 16.97 0.11 -0.84
C ALA A 8 16.02 1.17 -1.45
N GLU A 9 15.88 1.15 -2.78
CA GLU A 9 15.03 2.05 -3.56
C GLU A 9 13.52 1.90 -3.34
N THR A 10 13.03 0.76 -2.81
CA THR A 10 11.59 0.52 -2.58
C THR A 10 11.21 0.51 -1.10
N VAL A 11 12.17 0.27 -0.20
CA VAL A 11 11.95 0.06 1.24
C VAL A 11 11.13 1.19 1.88
N LEU A 12 11.44 2.46 1.57
CA LEU A 12 10.70 3.57 2.16
C LEU A 12 9.22 3.56 1.78
N GLY A 13 8.91 3.30 0.51
CA GLY A 13 7.54 3.23 0.03
C GLY A 13 6.74 2.12 0.71
N GLU A 14 7.35 0.93 0.82
CA GLU A 14 6.76 -0.24 1.48
C GLU A 14 6.51 0.01 2.98
N MET A 15 7.47 0.64 3.68
CA MET A 15 7.35 0.99 5.09
C MET A 15 6.25 2.02 5.35
N LEU A 16 6.23 3.11 4.58
CA LEU A 16 5.22 4.16 4.76
C LEU A 16 3.83 3.63 4.42
N LEU A 17 3.71 2.82 3.37
CA LEU A 17 2.46 2.16 3.05
C LEU A 17 1.96 1.27 4.20
N TYR A 18 2.83 0.47 4.82
CA TYR A 18 2.49 -0.31 6.01
C TYR A 18 1.94 0.59 7.13
N VAL A 19 2.63 1.69 7.45
CA VAL A 19 2.20 2.64 8.48
C VAL A 19 0.82 3.23 8.15
N PHE A 20 0.58 3.64 6.90
CA PHE A 20 -0.70 4.22 6.51
C PHE A 20 -1.85 3.20 6.53
N MET A 21 -1.61 1.96 6.13
CA MET A 21 -2.63 0.91 6.20
C MET A 21 -2.99 0.58 7.67
N GLU A 22 -2.02 0.52 8.56
CA GLU A 22 -2.27 0.26 9.98
C GLU A 22 -2.91 1.44 10.71
N GLN A 23 -2.36 2.65 10.55
CA GLN A 23 -2.71 3.79 11.40
C GLN A 23 -3.86 4.63 10.85
N GLU A 24 -3.93 4.81 9.52
CA GLU A 24 -4.98 5.65 8.92
C GLU A 24 -6.14 4.79 8.42
N LEU A 25 -5.88 3.64 7.77
CA LEU A 25 -6.94 2.75 7.32
C LEU A 25 -7.53 1.90 8.44
N ASN A 26 -6.83 1.77 9.58
CA ASN A 26 -7.16 0.84 10.66
C ASN A 26 -7.34 -0.59 10.15
N ALA A 27 -6.53 -0.98 9.17
CA ALA A 27 -6.52 -2.33 8.61
C ALA A 27 -5.36 -3.10 9.23
N PRO A 28 -5.60 -4.11 10.08
CA PRO A 28 -4.51 -4.89 10.67
C PRO A 28 -3.69 -5.64 9.61
N LYS A 29 -2.36 -5.63 9.76
CA LYS A 29 -1.42 -6.32 8.88
C LYS A 29 -1.65 -7.81 8.91
N ILE A 30 -1.80 -8.38 7.73
CA ILE A 30 -1.68 -9.81 7.52
C ILE A 30 -0.21 -10.18 7.34
N MET A 31 0.44 -9.53 6.36
CA MET A 31 1.87 -9.67 6.08
C MET A 31 2.46 -8.36 5.57
N SER A 32 3.68 -8.06 5.98
CA SER A 32 4.52 -7.01 5.41
C SER A 32 5.30 -7.53 4.19
N LYS A 33 5.85 -6.63 3.36
CA LYS A 33 6.74 -7.00 2.25
C LYS A 33 7.91 -7.87 2.70
N ILE A 34 8.48 -7.59 3.87
CA ILE A 34 9.61 -8.36 4.42
C ILE A 34 9.17 -9.80 4.68
N GLU A 35 8.04 -10.00 5.37
CA GLU A 35 7.50 -11.33 5.65
C GLU A 35 7.15 -12.08 4.36
N ILE A 36 6.57 -11.40 3.36
CA ILE A 36 6.28 -11.97 2.04
C ILE A 36 7.55 -12.49 1.37
N ASN A 37 8.63 -11.69 1.38
CA ASN A 37 9.90 -12.07 0.76
C ASN A 37 10.57 -13.26 1.49
N ASP A 38 10.28 -13.45 2.77
CA ASP A 38 10.81 -14.53 3.61
C ASP A 38 10.05 -15.87 3.47
N LEU A 39 8.87 -15.89 2.82
CA LEU A 39 8.08 -17.12 2.58
C LEU A 39 8.79 -18.16 1.67
N GLY A 40 9.93 -17.80 1.07
CA GLY A 40 10.73 -18.67 0.21
C GLY A 40 10.17 -18.82 -1.20
N ARG A 41 10.84 -19.63 -2.04
CA ARG A 41 10.60 -19.69 -3.51
C ARG A 41 9.27 -20.30 -3.96
N ASN A 42 8.41 -20.76 -3.06
CA ASN A 42 7.20 -21.51 -3.43
C ASN A 42 5.97 -20.62 -3.60
N ILE A 43 6.00 -19.38 -3.13
CA ILE A 43 4.92 -18.40 -3.28
C ILE A 43 5.54 -17.06 -3.68
N GLU A 44 5.25 -16.61 -4.89
CA GLU A 44 5.76 -15.33 -5.41
C GLU A 44 4.61 -14.31 -5.42
N SER A 45 4.47 -13.56 -4.34
CA SER A 45 3.54 -12.43 -4.27
C SER A 45 4.16 -11.17 -4.88
N LYS A 46 3.33 -10.41 -5.57
CA LYS A 46 3.65 -9.12 -6.20
C LYS A 46 3.34 -7.94 -5.29
N SER A 47 2.66 -8.20 -4.17
CA SER A 47 2.22 -7.17 -3.22
C SER A 47 3.36 -6.62 -2.38
N ASP A 48 3.25 -5.35 -1.97
CA ASP A 48 4.11 -4.69 -0.98
C ASP A 48 3.64 -4.93 0.48
N GLY A 49 2.62 -5.77 0.65
CA GLY A 49 2.04 -6.13 1.93
C GLY A 49 0.56 -6.43 1.79
N VAL A 50 -0.04 -7.10 2.78
CA VAL A 50 -1.47 -7.41 2.78
C VAL A 50 -2.03 -7.07 4.14
N HIS A 51 -3.17 -6.38 4.17
CA HIS A 51 -3.89 -6.02 5.40
C HIS A 51 -5.35 -6.46 5.28
N LEU A 52 -6.02 -6.61 6.43
CA LEU A 52 -7.44 -6.92 6.49
C LEU A 52 -8.22 -5.67 6.85
N LEU A 53 -9.12 -5.23 5.99
CA LEU A 53 -10.00 -4.11 6.30
C LEU A 53 -11.41 -4.62 6.61
N ALA A 54 -11.92 -4.24 7.78
CA ALA A 54 -13.30 -4.45 8.19
C ALA A 54 -14.15 -3.22 7.79
N ILE A 55 -15.20 -3.45 6.99
CA ILE A 55 -16.12 -2.41 6.53
C ILE A 55 -17.50 -2.70 7.09
N ASN A 56 -18.08 -1.74 7.82
CA ASN A 56 -19.46 -1.80 8.27
C ASN A 56 -20.32 -0.95 7.34
N ASP A 57 -21.16 -1.59 6.53
CA ASP A 57 -22.17 -0.92 5.72
C ASP A 57 -23.57 -1.31 6.20
N ASN A 58 -24.30 -0.32 6.74
CA ASN A 58 -25.65 -0.48 7.28
C ASN A 58 -25.84 -1.62 8.28
N GLY A 59 -24.83 -1.90 9.11
CA GLY A 59 -24.86 -2.97 10.12
C GLY A 59 -24.44 -4.34 9.58
N GLN A 60 -24.13 -4.44 8.29
CA GLN A 60 -23.51 -5.62 7.70
C GLN A 60 -22.00 -5.43 7.64
N LEU A 61 -21.28 -6.39 8.22
CA LEU A 61 -19.84 -6.39 8.29
C LEU A 61 -19.26 -7.15 7.10
N PHE A 62 -18.47 -6.46 6.29
CA PHE A 62 -17.75 -7.00 5.14
C PHE A 62 -16.24 -6.87 5.36
N HIS A 63 -15.47 -7.69 4.66
CA HIS A 63 -14.02 -7.69 4.79
C HIS A 63 -13.35 -7.64 3.44
N GLN A 64 -12.25 -6.88 3.38
CA GLN A 64 -11.42 -6.78 2.19
C GLN A 64 -9.98 -7.14 2.53
N LEU A 65 -9.35 -7.89 1.62
CA LEU A 65 -7.91 -8.06 1.60
C LEU A 65 -7.31 -6.88 0.83
N VAL A 66 -6.64 -5.99 1.56
CA VAL A 66 -6.02 -4.79 1.00
C VAL A 66 -4.58 -5.12 0.62
N PHE A 67 -4.33 -5.26 -0.68
CA PHE A 67 -3.01 -5.51 -1.24
C PHE A 67 -2.27 -4.20 -1.49
N GLY A 68 -1.02 -4.15 -1.05
CA GLY A 68 -0.20 -2.95 -1.10
C GLY A 68 0.52 -2.77 -2.43
N ALA A 69 0.50 -1.54 -2.95
CA ALA A 69 1.37 -1.11 -4.04
C ALA A 69 1.94 0.29 -3.76
N SER A 70 3.26 0.39 -3.75
CA SER A 70 3.97 1.63 -3.47
C SER A 70 4.97 1.98 -4.57
N ASP A 71 5.13 3.29 -4.82
CA ASP A 71 6.26 3.84 -5.58
C ASP A 71 6.65 5.24 -5.07
N VAL A 72 7.95 5.53 -5.12
CA VAL A 72 8.52 6.85 -4.81
C VAL A 72 9.38 7.30 -5.98
N HIS A 73 8.90 8.34 -6.66
CA HIS A 73 9.48 8.86 -7.89
C HIS A 73 9.38 10.38 -7.96
N GLY A 74 10.30 11.09 -8.62
CA GLY A 74 10.28 12.56 -8.66
C GLY A 74 9.03 13.17 -9.32
N ASP A 75 8.33 12.39 -10.14
CA ASP A 75 7.11 12.77 -10.84
C ASP A 75 5.94 11.90 -10.36
N LEU A 76 4.85 12.55 -9.92
CA LEU A 76 3.69 11.89 -9.34
C LEU A 76 2.89 11.06 -10.37
N ALA A 77 2.84 11.47 -11.64
CA ALA A 77 2.19 10.69 -12.70
C ALA A 77 2.96 9.38 -12.95
N ILE A 78 4.30 9.45 -12.97
CA ILE A 78 5.14 8.25 -13.09
C ILE A 78 4.99 7.34 -11.86
N ALA A 79 4.90 7.90 -10.65
CA ALA A 79 4.64 7.11 -9.44
C ALA A 79 3.28 6.38 -9.53
N ILE A 80 2.24 7.06 -10.00
CA ILE A 80 0.92 6.45 -10.28
C ILE A 80 1.06 5.34 -11.31
N ASP A 81 1.79 5.59 -12.41
CA ASP A 81 1.97 4.61 -13.48
C ASP A 81 2.52 3.29 -12.93
N ARG A 82 3.63 3.36 -12.20
CA ARG A 82 4.35 2.23 -11.61
C ARG A 82 3.56 1.52 -10.53
N ALA A 83 2.86 2.27 -9.68
CA ALA A 83 1.99 1.67 -8.68
C ALA A 83 0.87 0.87 -9.34
N PHE A 84 0.27 1.38 -10.41
CA PHE A 84 -0.74 0.64 -11.17
C PHE A 84 -0.17 -0.56 -11.91
N ASP A 85 1.04 -0.49 -12.47
CA ASP A 85 1.66 -1.66 -13.10
C ASP A 85 1.79 -2.80 -12.08
N LYS A 86 2.22 -2.49 -10.85
CA LYS A 86 2.25 -3.45 -9.73
C LYS A 86 0.86 -3.97 -9.36
N ILE A 87 -0.16 -3.10 -9.31
CA ILE A 87 -1.56 -3.51 -9.04
C ILE A 87 -2.05 -4.53 -10.08
N ILE A 88 -1.71 -4.33 -11.36
CA ILE A 88 -2.07 -5.28 -12.42
C ILE A 88 -1.30 -6.60 -12.28
N GLU A 89 -0.04 -6.56 -11.86
CA GLU A 89 0.70 -7.78 -11.53
C GLU A 89 0.07 -8.53 -10.34
N ILE A 90 -0.40 -7.83 -9.31
CA ILE A 90 -1.11 -8.43 -8.16
C ILE A 90 -2.42 -9.07 -8.62
N GLU A 91 -3.23 -8.35 -9.39
CA GLU A 91 -4.55 -8.83 -9.85
C GLU A 91 -4.42 -10.04 -10.77
N SER A 92 -3.50 -9.99 -11.73
CA SER A 92 -3.22 -11.13 -12.62
C SER A 92 -2.62 -12.34 -11.89
N ASN A 93 -2.07 -12.14 -10.69
CA ASN A 93 -1.55 -13.18 -9.79
C ASN A 93 -2.50 -13.52 -8.63
N SER A 94 -3.77 -13.08 -8.69
CA SER A 94 -4.74 -13.14 -7.59
C SER A 94 -4.87 -14.52 -6.92
N ASP A 95 -4.86 -15.61 -7.69
CA ASP A 95 -4.91 -16.97 -7.13
C ASP A 95 -3.72 -17.27 -6.19
N THR A 96 -2.52 -16.81 -6.54
CA THR A 96 -1.31 -16.97 -5.72
C THR A 96 -1.37 -16.05 -4.50
N GLU A 97 -1.83 -14.81 -4.69
CA GLU A 97 -2.00 -13.82 -3.62
C GLU A 97 -2.96 -14.33 -2.54
N LEU A 98 -4.10 -14.88 -2.94
CA LEU A 98 -5.10 -15.44 -2.03
C LEU A 98 -4.55 -16.68 -1.30
N LYS A 99 -3.89 -17.60 -2.01
CA LYS A 99 -3.25 -18.78 -1.39
C LYS A 99 -2.18 -18.40 -0.37
N MET A 100 -1.43 -17.34 -0.64
CA MET A 100 -0.42 -16.82 0.30
C MET A 100 -1.08 -16.42 1.64
N VAL A 101 -2.18 -15.66 1.55
CA VAL A 101 -2.93 -15.21 2.73
C VAL A 101 -3.53 -16.40 3.49
N GLU A 102 -4.15 -17.35 2.78
CA GLU A 102 -4.69 -18.59 3.37
C GLU A 102 -3.61 -19.35 4.18
N ASN A 103 -2.43 -19.57 3.58
CA ASN A 103 -1.34 -20.30 4.24
C ASN A 103 -0.78 -19.60 5.49
N THR A 104 -0.88 -18.28 5.56
CA THR A 104 -0.35 -17.48 6.68
C THR A 104 -1.20 -17.60 7.93
N THR A 105 -2.53 -17.76 7.78
CA THR A 105 -3.44 -17.87 8.92
C THR A 105 -3.29 -19.14 9.75
N HIS A 106 -2.57 -20.14 9.26
CA HIS A 106 -2.24 -21.35 10.01
C HIS A 106 -1.06 -21.15 10.99
N GLY A 107 -0.37 -19.99 10.96
CA GLY A 107 0.94 -19.76 11.59
C GLY A 107 0.99 -18.95 12.89
N SER A 108 -0.14 -18.66 13.56
CA SER A 108 -0.19 -18.02 14.91
C SER A 108 0.48 -16.63 15.05
N ILE A 109 -0.14 -15.57 14.51
CA ILE A 109 0.37 -14.18 14.65
C ILE A 109 -0.66 -13.20 15.27
N TYR A 110 -1.96 -13.53 15.32
CA TYR A 110 -2.98 -12.62 15.86
C TYR A 110 -3.46 -13.05 17.25
N ASP A 111 -4.16 -12.16 17.95
CA ASP A 111 -4.94 -12.57 19.12
C ASP A 111 -5.95 -13.68 18.72
N SER A 112 -6.43 -14.44 19.70
CA SER A 112 -7.24 -15.63 19.43
C SER A 112 -8.54 -15.33 18.70
N ASP A 113 -9.13 -14.14 18.90
CA ASP A 113 -10.41 -13.78 18.32
C ASP A 113 -10.23 -13.33 16.87
N THR A 114 -9.22 -12.50 16.59
CA THR A 114 -8.83 -12.09 15.23
C THR A 114 -8.32 -13.27 14.41
N THR A 115 -7.54 -14.18 15.01
CA THR A 115 -7.07 -15.41 14.34
C THR A 115 -8.24 -16.31 13.95
N ASN A 116 -9.17 -16.57 14.87
CA ASN A 116 -10.34 -17.41 14.59
C ASN A 116 -11.25 -16.77 13.54
N TYR A 117 -11.38 -15.45 13.56
CA TYR A 117 -12.16 -14.71 12.56
C TYR A 117 -11.51 -14.80 11.17
N MET A 118 -10.21 -14.53 11.05
CA MET A 118 -9.45 -14.64 9.80
C MET A 118 -9.46 -16.06 9.25
N VAL A 119 -9.27 -17.06 10.11
CA VAL A 119 -9.36 -18.48 9.76
C VAL A 119 -10.74 -18.82 9.21
N ASN A 120 -11.82 -18.33 9.83
CA ASN A 120 -13.18 -18.57 9.33
C ASN A 120 -13.53 -17.81 8.04
N LEU A 121 -12.90 -16.65 7.80
CA LEU A 121 -13.07 -15.84 6.59
C LEU A 121 -12.32 -16.43 5.38
N LEU A 122 -11.13 -16.99 5.62
CA LEU A 122 -10.23 -17.47 4.57
C LEU A 122 -10.37 -18.97 4.30
N ILE A 123 -10.79 -19.77 5.28
CA ILE A 123 -11.08 -21.19 5.07
C ILE A 123 -12.55 -21.33 4.63
N PRO A 124 -12.83 -21.89 3.43
CA PRO A 124 -14.20 -22.11 2.99
C PRO A 124 -14.91 -23.10 3.92
N ASN A 125 -15.78 -22.59 4.79
CA ASN A 125 -16.73 -23.43 5.50
C ASN A 125 -17.89 -23.76 4.56
N LYS A 126 -18.43 -24.98 4.61
CA LYS A 126 -19.55 -25.44 3.75
C LYS A 126 -20.84 -24.59 3.87
N ALA A 127 -20.87 -23.63 4.79
CA ALA A 127 -21.91 -22.63 4.99
C ALA A 127 -21.42 -21.23 4.54
N SER A 128 -21.43 -21.00 3.22
CA SER A 128 -21.56 -19.69 2.54
C SER A 128 -21.00 -18.41 3.19
N VAL A 129 -19.74 -18.37 3.62
CA VAL A 129 -19.06 -17.07 3.79
C VAL A 129 -18.48 -16.70 2.43
N ALA A 130 -18.91 -15.56 1.87
CA ALA A 130 -18.35 -15.05 0.64
C ALA A 130 -16.83 -14.81 0.83
N LYS A 131 -16.03 -15.16 -0.18
CA LYS A 131 -14.58 -14.87 -0.14
C LYS A 131 -14.38 -13.36 0.06
N PRO A 132 -13.40 -12.94 0.86
CA PRO A 132 -13.13 -11.51 1.03
C PRO A 132 -12.73 -10.88 -0.30
N ASP A 133 -13.24 -9.67 -0.55
CA ASP A 133 -12.96 -8.94 -1.78
C ASP A 133 -11.50 -8.43 -1.78
N MET A 134 -10.88 -8.39 -2.95
CA MET A 134 -9.59 -7.71 -3.10
C MET A 134 -9.80 -6.19 -3.13
N ALA A 135 -8.88 -5.47 -2.49
CA ALA A 135 -8.77 -4.01 -2.56
C ALA A 135 -7.29 -3.62 -2.62
N PHE A 136 -7.00 -2.36 -2.91
CA PHE A 136 -5.62 -1.87 -3.11
C PHE A 136 -5.30 -0.69 -2.21
N GLY A 137 -4.27 -0.83 -1.38
CA GLY A 137 -3.64 0.26 -0.63
C GLY A 137 -2.48 0.80 -1.45
N VAL A 138 -2.52 2.08 -1.81
CA VAL A 138 -1.59 2.68 -2.77
C VAL A 138 -0.82 3.82 -2.14
N PHE A 139 0.50 3.72 -2.07
CA PHE A 139 1.38 4.78 -1.58
C PHE A 139 2.16 5.43 -2.72
N LEU A 140 2.13 6.76 -2.77
CA LEU A 140 2.73 7.57 -3.82
C LEU A 140 3.62 8.66 -3.20
N GLY A 141 4.93 8.52 -3.35
CA GLY A 141 5.90 9.56 -3.00
C GLY A 141 6.32 10.36 -4.22
N TYR A 142 6.34 11.69 -4.12
CA TYR A 142 6.76 12.57 -5.23
C TYR A 142 7.53 13.81 -4.82
N THR A 143 8.31 14.38 -5.74
CA THR A 143 8.97 15.67 -5.52
C THR A 143 7.97 16.81 -5.70
N LEU A 144 7.68 17.53 -4.63
CA LEU A 144 6.82 18.71 -4.67
C LEU A 144 7.61 19.93 -5.10
N SER A 145 7.09 20.66 -6.09
CA SER A 145 7.67 21.92 -6.54
C SER A 145 6.66 23.06 -6.38
N LEU A 146 7.07 24.13 -5.69
CA LEU A 146 6.29 25.35 -5.60
C LEU A 146 6.40 26.21 -6.87
N GLY A 147 7.42 25.98 -7.71
CA GLY A 147 7.75 26.84 -8.85
C GLY A 147 8.37 28.20 -8.47
N TYR A 148 8.57 28.47 -7.18
CA TYR A 148 9.23 29.66 -6.65
C TYR A 148 9.88 29.35 -5.29
N THR A 149 10.76 30.24 -4.83
CA THR A 149 11.38 30.15 -3.50
C THR A 149 10.56 30.90 -2.46
N GLU A 150 10.09 30.22 -1.42
CA GLU A 150 9.45 30.85 -0.25
C GLU A 150 10.38 30.74 0.96
N THR A 151 10.82 31.89 1.47
CA THR A 151 11.81 31.98 2.55
C THR A 151 11.17 32.12 3.93
N ASN A 152 9.88 32.43 4.00
CA ASN A 152 9.15 32.48 5.26
C ASN A 152 8.58 31.10 5.61
N ASN A 153 9.00 30.55 6.74
CA ASN A 153 8.60 29.21 7.19
C ASN A 153 7.08 28.99 7.25
N ASN A 154 6.31 29.97 7.72
CA ASN A 154 4.86 29.83 7.83
C ASN A 154 4.19 29.85 6.46
N LYS A 155 4.64 30.75 5.57
CA LYS A 155 4.15 30.80 4.19
C LYS A 155 4.54 29.55 3.42
N TYR A 156 5.75 29.03 3.63
CA TYR A 156 6.23 27.81 2.99
C TYR A 156 5.34 26.61 3.34
N ARG A 157 5.03 26.40 4.64
CA ARG A 157 4.13 25.33 5.09
C ARG A 157 2.74 25.42 4.45
N ILE A 158 2.19 26.63 4.35
CA ILE A 158 0.91 26.87 3.68
C ILE A 158 1.02 26.58 2.18
N ALA A 159 2.07 27.07 1.53
CA ALA A 159 2.30 26.89 0.09
C ALA A 159 2.44 25.41 -0.29
N VAL A 160 3.21 24.63 0.48
CA VAL A 160 3.37 23.18 0.30
C VAL A 160 2.02 22.46 0.43
N LYS A 161 1.24 22.78 1.48
CA LYS A 161 -0.07 22.15 1.68
C LYS A 161 -1.03 22.44 0.53
N GLU A 162 -1.06 23.68 0.05
CA GLU A 162 -1.94 24.07 -1.06
C GLU A 162 -1.45 23.52 -2.39
N GLN A 163 -0.14 23.41 -2.61
CA GLN A 163 0.42 22.77 -3.79
C GLN A 163 0.09 21.28 -3.83
N MET A 164 0.28 20.56 -2.71
CA MET A 164 -0.06 19.15 -2.60
C MET A 164 -1.53 18.88 -2.92
N LYS A 165 -2.46 19.71 -2.43
CA LYS A 165 -3.88 19.60 -2.80
C LYS A 165 -4.08 19.77 -4.31
N ARG A 166 -3.45 20.80 -4.92
CA ARG A 166 -3.56 21.03 -6.37
C ARG A 166 -3.06 19.84 -7.17
N ASP A 167 -1.92 19.27 -6.79
CA ASP A 167 -1.30 18.13 -7.48
C ASP A 167 -2.22 16.90 -7.42
N ILE A 168 -2.79 16.60 -6.24
CA ILE A 168 -3.76 15.50 -6.06
C ILE A 168 -5.02 15.72 -6.90
N PHE A 169 -5.59 16.93 -6.87
CA PHE A 169 -6.81 17.24 -7.64
C PHE A 169 -6.57 17.18 -9.15
N ALA A 170 -5.39 17.58 -9.62
CA ALA A 170 -5.03 17.55 -11.03
C ALA A 170 -4.91 16.11 -11.58
N LEU A 171 -4.49 15.16 -10.75
CA LEU A 171 -4.27 13.77 -11.15
C LEU A 171 -5.44 12.83 -10.86
N LYS A 172 -6.45 13.28 -10.10
CA LYS A 172 -7.67 12.49 -9.88
C LYS A 172 -8.31 11.97 -11.18
N PRO A 173 -8.54 12.79 -12.23
CA PRO A 173 -9.13 12.29 -13.48
C PRO A 173 -8.25 11.24 -14.16
N TYR A 174 -6.92 11.37 -14.03
CA TYR A 174 -5.97 10.43 -14.59
C TYR A 174 -6.01 9.08 -13.87
N ILE A 175 -6.11 9.08 -12.54
CA ILE A 175 -6.29 7.86 -11.73
C ILE A 175 -7.62 7.18 -12.10
N GLU A 176 -8.73 7.93 -12.17
CA GLU A 176 -10.04 7.41 -12.56
C GLU A 176 -10.01 6.77 -13.95
N GLN A 177 -9.35 7.42 -14.91
CA GLN A 177 -9.15 6.87 -16.26
C GLN A 177 -8.32 5.58 -16.23
N LYS A 178 -7.25 5.52 -15.43
CA LYS A 178 -6.40 4.32 -15.32
C LYS A 178 -7.15 3.15 -14.71
N ILE A 179 -7.99 3.39 -13.69
CA ILE A 179 -8.90 2.38 -13.12
C ILE A 179 -9.84 1.83 -14.20
N PHE A 180 -10.46 2.72 -14.97
CA PHE A 180 -11.38 2.32 -16.03
C PHE A 180 -10.69 1.54 -17.15
N ASP A 181 -9.58 2.07 -17.70
CA ASP A 181 -8.85 1.48 -18.83
C ASP A 181 -8.26 0.11 -18.51
N LYS A 182 -7.93 -0.13 -17.23
CA LYS A 182 -7.41 -1.41 -16.76
C LYS A 182 -8.49 -2.38 -16.28
N GLY A 183 -9.77 -2.02 -16.38
CA GLY A 183 -10.88 -2.89 -15.96
C GLY A 183 -11.00 -3.06 -14.44
N MET A 184 -10.46 -2.10 -13.67
CA MET A 184 -10.33 -2.20 -12.22
C MET A 184 -11.49 -1.55 -11.45
N SER A 185 -12.55 -1.11 -12.14
CA SER A 185 -13.68 -0.37 -11.55
C SER A 185 -14.48 -1.15 -10.49
N GLY A 186 -14.27 -2.48 -10.39
CA GLY A 186 -14.89 -3.33 -9.36
C GLY A 186 -14.13 -3.38 -8.03
N TYR A 187 -12.94 -2.79 -7.94
CA TYR A 187 -12.09 -2.84 -6.76
C TYR A 187 -12.10 -1.51 -5.98
N ASN A 188 -11.86 -1.59 -4.67
CA ASN A 188 -11.65 -0.42 -3.83
C ASN A 188 -10.17 -0.01 -3.81
N PHE A 189 -9.91 1.30 -3.80
CA PHE A 189 -8.57 1.88 -3.76
C PHE A 189 -8.43 2.89 -2.63
N TYR A 190 -7.35 2.79 -1.87
CA TYR A 190 -7.00 3.68 -0.77
C TYR A 190 -5.65 4.35 -1.06
N PHE A 191 -5.69 5.59 -1.54
CA PHE A 191 -4.48 6.33 -1.95
C PHE A 191 -3.90 7.19 -0.82
N TYR A 192 -2.58 7.09 -0.64
CA TYR A 192 -1.77 7.92 0.24
C TYR A 192 -0.71 8.63 -0.58
N VAL A 193 -0.71 9.96 -0.54
CA VAL A 193 0.19 10.79 -1.36
C VAL A 193 1.04 11.64 -0.43
N VAL A 194 2.36 11.49 -0.51
CA VAL A 194 3.33 12.18 0.36
C VAL A 194 4.32 12.99 -0.49
N PRO A 195 4.45 14.30 -0.24
CA PRO A 195 5.44 15.14 -0.91
C PRO A 195 6.82 15.03 -0.26
N PHE A 196 7.84 15.07 -1.09
CA PHE A 196 9.26 15.11 -0.78
C PHE A 196 9.89 16.36 -1.39
N ASN A 197 11.03 16.81 -0.87
CA ASN A 197 11.83 17.86 -1.50
C ASN A 197 12.59 17.33 -2.72
N ASP A 198 13.06 16.08 -2.63
CA ASP A 198 13.68 15.33 -3.72
C ASP A 198 13.43 13.84 -3.50
N ALA A 199 12.29 13.33 -4.00
CA ALA A 199 11.87 11.95 -3.80
C ALA A 199 12.94 10.91 -4.22
N PRO A 200 13.59 11.03 -5.40
CA PRO A 200 14.66 10.09 -5.81
C PRO A 200 15.84 10.03 -4.83
N LEU A 201 16.26 11.15 -4.25
CA LEU A 201 17.36 11.19 -3.28
C LEU A 201 16.90 10.80 -1.87
N GLU A 202 15.82 11.43 -1.38
CA GLU A 202 15.35 11.30 0.00
C GLU A 202 14.90 9.88 0.32
N LYS A 203 14.36 9.14 -0.66
CA LYS A 203 13.93 7.74 -0.40
C LYS A 203 15.06 6.83 0.06
N ASN A 204 16.28 7.08 -0.40
CA ASN A 204 17.45 6.32 -0.02
C ASN A 204 18.13 6.89 1.23
N SER A 205 18.21 8.23 1.34
CA SER A 205 18.87 8.85 2.49
C SER A 205 18.09 8.61 3.78
N ILE A 206 16.76 8.69 3.77
CA ILE A 206 15.91 8.43 4.94
C ILE A 206 16.14 7.01 5.47
N ILE A 207 16.14 6.01 4.58
CA ILE A 207 16.40 4.62 4.99
C ILE A 207 17.81 4.46 5.55
N SER A 208 18.81 5.10 4.92
CA SER A 208 20.20 5.04 5.40
C SER A 208 20.34 5.66 6.79
N GLU A 209 19.74 6.83 7.02
CA GLU A 209 19.72 7.52 8.32
C GLU A 209 19.05 6.67 9.40
N MET A 210 17.90 6.06 9.08
CA MET A 210 17.20 5.14 10.00
C MET A 210 18.05 3.93 10.38
N LEU A 211 18.79 3.34 9.43
CA LEU A 211 19.66 2.17 9.68
C LEU A 211 20.92 2.54 10.46
N ASP A 212 21.46 3.73 10.23
CA ASP A 212 22.63 4.26 10.93
C ASP A 212 22.30 4.75 12.35
N GLY A 213 21.01 4.83 12.71
CA GLY A 213 20.53 5.25 14.02
C GLY A 213 20.77 6.74 14.30
N ARG A 214 20.70 7.58 13.26
CA ARG A 214 20.91 9.03 13.34
C ARG A 214 19.61 9.81 13.26
#